data_AF-A0A0F7KQU6-F1
#
_entry.id   AF-A0A0F7KQU6-F1
#
_cell.length_a   1.000
_cell.length_b   1.000
_cell.length_c   1.000
_cell.angle_alpha   90.00
_cell.angle_beta   90.00
_cell.angle_gamma   90.00
#
_symmetry.space_group_name_H-M   'P 1'
#
loop_
_entity.id
_entity.type
_entity.pdbx_description
1 polymer ?
#
loop_
_entity_poly.entity_id
_entity_poly.type
_entity_poly.pdbx_seq_one_letter_code
_entity_poly.pdbx_strand_id
1 'polypeptide(L)'
;MNKACLTAIAAFLVSGTAMASSPEDGQEDSEKAEQVADANVDKDKKICRTEKVTGSRTRVNRICLTRAQWDELHRNTKMGLDEMGRAANHPNSANPNSGM
;
A
#
# COMPACT_ATOMS: atom_id res chain seq x y z
N MET A 1 -29.32 8.94 25.38
CA MET A 1 -30.39 8.10 25.95
C MET A 1 -31.14 7.43 24.81
N ASN A 2 -31.65 6.21 25.08
CA ASN A 2 -32.54 5.38 24.25
C ASN A 2 -31.80 4.30 23.44
N LYS A 3 -32.12 3.01 23.51
CA LYS A 3 -32.69 2.11 24.52
C LYS A 3 -32.47 0.73 23.90
N ALA A 4 -31.98 -0.22 24.69
CA ALA A 4 -31.72 -1.59 24.27
C ALA A 4 -33.01 -2.35 23.90
N CYS A 5 -32.97 -3.07 22.78
CA CYS A 5 -33.69 -4.32 22.52
C CYS A 5 -32.55 -5.32 22.21
N LEU A 6 -32.12 -6.27 23.03
CA LEU A 6 -32.85 -7.28 23.81
C LEU A 6 -33.82 -8.10 22.94
N THR A 7 -33.23 -8.94 22.08
CA THR A 7 -33.83 -10.21 21.68
C THR A 7 -32.76 -11.28 21.80
N ALA A 8 -33.06 -12.24 22.67
CA ALA A 8 -32.21 -13.34 23.07
C ALA A 8 -32.47 -14.59 22.20
N ILE A 9 -31.51 -15.51 22.26
CA ILE A 9 -31.63 -16.97 22.02
C ILE A 9 -31.58 -17.42 20.54
N ALA A 10 -30.39 -17.87 20.14
CA ALA A 10 -30.22 -19.25 19.67
C ALA A 10 -28.77 -19.67 19.92
N ALA A 11 -28.57 -20.43 21.00
CA ALA A 11 -27.33 -21.16 21.24
C ALA A 11 -27.22 -22.29 20.21
N PHE A 12 -26.29 -22.17 19.26
CA PHE A 12 -25.79 -23.33 18.50
C PHE A 12 -24.45 -23.74 19.09
N LEU A 13 -24.52 -24.66 20.05
CA LEU A 13 -23.39 -25.46 20.51
C LEU A 13 -23.03 -26.46 19.40
N VAL A 14 -21.94 -26.22 18.70
CA VAL A 14 -21.21 -27.26 17.96
C VAL A 14 -19.85 -27.44 18.64
N SER A 15 -19.74 -28.53 19.38
CA SER A 15 -18.48 -29.10 19.85
C SER A 15 -17.70 -29.65 18.65
N GLY A 16 -16.39 -29.40 18.62
CA GLY A 16 -15.57 -29.53 17.43
C GLY A 16 -14.92 -30.89 17.14
N THR A 17 -14.13 -30.90 16.07
CA THR A 17 -12.99 -31.77 15.81
C THR A 17 -12.00 -31.01 14.91
N ALA A 18 -10.72 -31.06 15.26
CA ALA A 18 -9.61 -30.58 14.45
C ALA A 18 -9.22 -31.63 13.41
N MET A 19 -8.91 -31.21 12.17
CA MET A 19 -7.88 -31.84 11.34
C MET A 19 -7.31 -30.82 10.34
N ALA A 20 -5.99 -30.67 10.41
CA ALA A 20 -5.18 -29.98 9.42
C ALA A 20 -5.13 -30.81 8.12
N SER A 21 -5.23 -30.12 6.98
CA SER A 21 -4.74 -30.61 5.69
C SER A 21 -4.38 -29.40 4.82
N SER A 22 -3.08 -29.07 4.79
CA SER A 22 -2.48 -28.47 3.61
C SER A 22 -2.22 -29.59 2.60
N PRO A 23 -2.52 -29.34 1.33
CA PRO A 23 -1.45 -29.33 0.35
C PRO A 23 -1.42 -28.03 -0.45
N GLU A 24 -0.19 -27.52 -0.60
CA GLU A 24 0.25 -26.70 -1.71
C GLU A 24 0.03 -27.46 -3.03
N ASP A 25 -0.56 -26.78 -4.02
CA ASP A 25 -0.29 -26.90 -5.46
C ASP A 25 -1.18 -25.81 -6.09
N GLY A 26 -0.62 -24.67 -6.52
CA GLY A 26 -0.04 -24.64 -7.85
C GLY A 26 -1.13 -24.35 -8.88
N GLN A 27 -1.81 -23.20 -8.78
CA GLN A 27 -2.66 -22.72 -9.85
C GLN A 27 -1.98 -21.53 -10.53
N GLU A 28 -1.53 -21.84 -11.73
CA GLU A 28 -1.07 -20.95 -12.78
C GLU A 28 -2.09 -19.84 -13.03
N ASP A 29 -1.78 -18.62 -12.61
CA ASP A 29 -2.30 -17.40 -13.25
C ASP A 29 -1.23 -16.89 -14.23
N SER A 30 -0.94 -17.72 -15.23
CA SER A 30 -0.59 -17.21 -16.56
C SER A 30 -1.91 -17.03 -17.31
N GLU A 31 -2.63 -15.95 -17.00
CA GLU A 31 -3.62 -15.41 -17.92
C GLU A 31 -3.24 -13.96 -18.24
N LYS A 32 -2.56 -13.86 -19.38
CA LYS A 32 -2.81 -12.83 -20.38
C LYS A 32 -2.44 -11.40 -19.98
N ALA A 33 -1.16 -11.11 -20.21
CA ALA A 33 -0.73 -9.84 -20.75
C ALA A 33 -1.50 -9.53 -22.05
N GLU A 34 -2.66 -8.88 -21.96
CA GLU A 34 -3.32 -8.25 -23.11
C GLU A 34 -4.35 -7.21 -22.65
N GLN A 35 -3.89 -6.00 -22.30
CA GLN A 35 -4.66 -4.77 -22.50
C GLN A 35 -3.70 -3.60 -22.80
N VAL A 36 -3.07 -3.66 -23.97
CA VAL A 36 -2.51 -2.48 -24.63
C VAL A 36 -3.61 -1.90 -25.51
N ALA A 37 -4.71 -1.47 -24.89
CA ALA A 37 -5.87 -0.96 -25.63
C ALA A 37 -6.79 -0.06 -24.80
N ASP A 38 -6.29 0.75 -23.85
CA ASP A 38 -7.00 1.97 -23.43
C ASP A 38 -6.12 2.96 -22.64
N ALA A 39 -5.19 3.64 -23.31
CA ALA A 39 -4.31 4.60 -22.64
C ALA A 39 -5.03 5.87 -22.12
N ASN A 40 -6.36 5.98 -22.25
CA ASN A 40 -7.12 7.14 -21.76
C ASN A 40 -8.18 6.82 -20.69
N VAL A 41 -8.77 5.63 -20.66
CA VAL A 41 -9.76 5.21 -19.65
C VAL A 41 -9.11 4.74 -18.35
N ASP A 42 -7.83 4.35 -18.36
CA ASP A 42 -7.12 3.90 -17.15
C ASP A 42 -6.70 5.03 -16.20
N LYS A 43 -6.83 6.30 -16.62
CA LYS A 43 -6.38 7.45 -15.82
C LYS A 43 -7.21 7.65 -14.55
N ASP A 44 -8.49 7.32 -14.59
CA ASP A 44 -9.43 7.54 -13.48
C ASP A 44 -9.64 6.30 -12.59
N LYS A 45 -9.11 5.14 -12.98
CA LYS A 45 -9.21 3.93 -12.16
C LYS A 45 -8.39 4.11 -10.87
N LYS A 46 -9.03 3.89 -9.73
CA LYS A 46 -8.36 3.90 -8.41
C LYS A 46 -7.57 2.61 -8.23
N ILE A 47 -6.27 2.76 -8.02
CA ILE A 47 -5.31 1.70 -7.74
C ILE A 47 -4.99 1.78 -6.24
N CYS A 48 -5.29 0.71 -5.51
CA CYS A 48 -4.98 0.58 -4.09
C CYS A 48 -3.65 -0.15 -3.87
N ARG A 49 -2.75 0.44 -3.09
CA ARG A 49 -1.51 -0.18 -2.62
C ARG A 49 -1.52 -0.27 -1.10
N THR A 50 -0.94 -1.32 -0.56
CA THR A 50 -0.78 -1.50 0.89
C THR A 50 0.68 -1.32 1.25
N GLU A 51 0.96 -0.39 2.15
CA GLU A 51 2.32 -0.10 2.61
C GLU A 51 2.46 -0.42 4.10
N LYS A 52 3.56 -1.08 4.46
CA LYS A 52 3.91 -1.36 5.85
C LYS A 52 4.47 -0.09 6.47
N VAL A 53 3.98 0.27 7.65
CA VAL A 53 4.46 1.46 8.35
C VAL A 53 5.83 1.17 8.97
N THR A 54 6.82 1.99 8.64
CA THR A 54 8.17 1.90 9.22
C THR A 54 8.10 1.98 10.74
N GLY A 55 8.82 1.08 11.42
CA GLY A 55 8.80 1.00 12.89
C GLY A 55 7.59 0.27 13.48
N SER A 56 6.62 -0.17 12.66
CA SER A 56 5.53 -1.02 13.13
C SER A 56 5.64 -2.45 12.58
N ARG A 57 5.45 -3.44 13.45
CA ARG A 57 5.43 -4.85 13.05
C ARG A 57 4.09 -5.26 12.44
N THR A 58 3.01 -4.63 12.87
CA THR A 58 1.63 -5.05 12.56
C THR A 58 0.82 -3.99 11.81
N ARG A 59 1.18 -2.70 11.87
CA ARG A 59 0.40 -1.64 11.21
C ARG A 59 0.70 -1.59 9.71
N VAL A 60 -0.38 -1.59 8.92
CA VAL A 60 -0.37 -1.36 7.47
C VAL A 60 -1.31 -0.23 7.11
N ASN A 61 -0.94 0.54 6.09
CA ASN A 61 -1.78 1.58 5.50
C ASN A 61 -2.20 1.16 4.10
N ARG A 62 -3.48 1.31 3.78
CA ARG A 62 -4.00 1.11 2.42
C ARG A 62 -4.26 2.47 1.78
N ILE A 63 -3.58 2.74 0.68
CA ILE A 63 -3.65 4.01 -0.05
C ILE A 63 -4.25 3.73 -1.42
N CYS A 64 -5.38 4.35 -1.72
CA CYS A 64 -6.07 4.21 -3.00
C CYS A 64 -6.06 5.54 -3.75
N LEU A 65 -5.32 5.58 -4.85
CA LEU A 65 -5.15 6.78 -5.70
C LEU A 65 -5.36 6.41 -7.16
N THR A 66 -5.69 7.39 -7.99
CA THR A 66 -5.75 7.17 -9.45
C THR A 66 -4.35 6.99 -10.04
N ARG A 67 -4.28 6.51 -11.29
CA ARG A 67 -3.00 6.37 -12.01
C ARG A 67 -2.22 7.70 -12.01
N ALA A 68 -2.88 8.79 -12.41
CA ALA A 68 -2.27 10.11 -12.47
C ALA A 68 -1.74 10.60 -11.12
N GLN A 69 -2.46 10.30 -10.03
CA GLN A 69 -2.03 10.65 -8.67
C GLN A 69 -0.81 9.85 -8.22
N TRP A 70 -0.72 8.56 -8.57
CA TRP A 70 0.46 7.74 -8.31
C TRP A 70 1.69 8.25 -9.05
N ASP A 71 1.53 8.65 -10.32
CA ASP A 71 2.62 9.18 -11.13
C ASP A 71 3.13 10.52 -10.55
N GLU A 72 2.22 11.40 -10.12
CA GLU A 72 2.56 12.65 -9.45
C GLU A 72 3.32 12.41 -8.14
N LEU A 73 2.83 11.49 -7.30
CA LEU A 73 3.50 11.13 -6.05
C LEU A 73 4.92 10.62 -6.32
N HIS A 74 5.07 9.72 -7.29
CA HIS A 74 6.39 9.18 -7.67
C HIS A 74 7.35 10.27 -8.15
N ARG A 75 6.88 11.18 -9.00
CA ARG A 75 7.67 12.32 -9.48
C ARG A 75 8.16 13.19 -8.31
N ASN A 76 7.27 13.53 -7.38
CA ASN A 76 7.61 14.37 -6.24
C ASN A 76 8.59 13.68 -5.29
N THR A 77 8.40 12.39 -5.00
CA THR A 77 9.35 11.62 -4.20
C THR A 77 10.73 11.57 -4.87
N LYS A 78 10.77 11.29 -6.18
CA LYS A 78 12.03 11.25 -6.94
C LYS A 78 12.75 12.60 -6.90
N MET A 79 12.05 13.70 -7.14
CA MET A 79 12.62 15.04 -7.08
C MET A 79 13.20 15.35 -5.70
N GLY A 80 12.47 15.02 -4.63
CA GLY A 80 12.97 15.21 -3.26
C GLY A 80 14.22 14.39 -2.97
N LEU A 81 14.26 13.12 -3.39
CA LEU A 81 15.44 12.27 -3.24
C LEU A 81 16.62 12.77 -4.06
N ASP A 82 16.40 13.17 -5.31
CA ASP A 82 17.44 13.70 -6.21
C ASP A 82 18.03 15.01 -5.63
N GLU A 83 17.20 15.89 -5.08
CA GLU A 83 17.64 17.15 -4.44
C GLU A 83 18.47 16.89 -3.18
N MET A 84 17.99 16.02 -2.29
CA MET A 84 18.76 15.62 -1.10
C MET A 84 20.09 14.96 -1.47
N GLY A 85 20.10 14.12 -2.52
CA GLY A 85 21.32 13.50 -3.02
C GLY A 85 22.32 14.51 -3.57
N ARG A 86 21.86 15.55 -4.26
CA ARG A 86 22.71 16.66 -4.73
C ARG A 86 23.25 17.50 -3.58
N ALA A 87 22.40 17.84 -2.62
CA ALA A 87 22.82 18.61 -1.43
C ALA A 87 23.87 17.85 -0.61
N ALA A 88 23.70 16.54 -0.44
CA ALA A 88 24.66 15.68 0.25
C ALA A 88 26.01 15.59 -0.49
N ASN A 89 26.00 15.63 -1.83
CA ASN A 89 27.20 15.56 -2.67
C ASN A 89 27.82 16.93 -3.00
N HIS A 90 27.24 18.04 -2.55
CA HIS A 90 27.80 19.36 -2.80
C HIS A 90 29.04 19.56 -1.91
N PRO A 91 30.24 19.80 -2.48
CA PRO A 91 31.50 19.85 -1.72
C PRO A 91 31.59 21.00 -0.70
N ASN A 92 30.68 21.97 -0.78
CA ASN A 92 30.62 23.11 0.13
C ASN A 92 29.56 22.96 1.24
N SER A 93 28.84 21.84 1.33
CA SER A 93 27.85 21.61 2.41
C SER A 93 28.50 21.29 3.76
N ALA A 94 29.79 20.95 3.77
CA ALA A 94 30.56 20.61 4.96
C ALA A 94 31.39 21.76 5.55
N ASN A 95 31.39 22.96 4.93
CA ASN A 95 32.17 24.09 5.41
C ASN A 95 31.29 25.15 6.11
N PRO A 96 31.23 25.18 7.46
CA PRO A 96 30.46 26.17 8.21
C PRO A 96 30.99 27.62 8.06
N ASN A 97 32.11 27.84 7.36
CA ASN A 97 32.73 29.16 7.15
C ASN A 97 32.70 29.65 5.69
N SER A 98 32.00 29.00 4.76
CA SER A 98 32.01 29.44 3.34
C SER A 98 31.06 30.60 3.01
N GLY A 99 30.58 31.34 4.01
CA GLY A 99 29.59 32.41 3.86
C GLY A 99 29.94 33.71 4.58
N MET A 100 31.23 34.07 4.63
CA MET A 100 31.70 35.39 5.07
C MET A 100 32.43 36.10 3.93
#